data_AF-A0A4P6H236-F1
#
_entry.id   AF-A0A4P6H236-F1
#
_cell.length_a   1.000
_cell.length_b   1.000
_cell.length_c   1.000
_cell.angle_alpha   90.00
_cell.angle_beta   90.00
_cell.angle_gamma   90.00
#
_symmetry.space_group_name_H-M   'P 1'
#
loop_
_entity.id
_entity.type
_entity.pdbx_description
1 polymer ?
#
loop_
_entity_poly.entity_id
_entity_poly.type
_entity_poly.pdbx_seq_one_letter_code
_entity_poly.pdbx_strand_id
1 'polypeptide(L)' 'MESIRPLKTEADYDWAIAEITRYFENEPEAGSSEGGRFDVLAALIKAYEDTRYPIAASDSAAMR' A
#
# COMPACT_ATOMS: atom_id res chain seq x y z
N MET A 1 -11.65 3.01 -13.94
CA MET A 1 -10.99 2.83 -12.63
C MET A 1 -12.04 2.86 -11.54
N GLU A 2 -11.99 1.91 -10.61
CA GLU A 2 -12.86 1.95 -9.43
C GLU A 2 -12.45 3.08 -8.48
N SER A 3 -13.40 3.63 -7.73
CA SER A 3 -13.12 4.65 -6.71
C SER A 3 -12.25 4.09 -5.58
N ILE A 4 -11.37 4.92 -5.02
CA ILE A 4 -10.60 4.56 -3.84
C ILE A 4 -11.55 4.38 -2.65
N ARG A 5 -11.33 3.32 -1.86
CA ARG A 5 -12.09 3.01 -0.64
C ARG A 5 -11.17 2.70 0.54
N PRO A 6 -11.63 2.88 1.79
CA PRO A 6 -10.86 2.49 2.97
C PRO A 6 -10.56 0.99 3.00
N LEU A 7 -9.38 0.60 3.51
CA LEU A 7 -9.01 -0.81 3.66
C LEU A 7 -9.37 -1.30 5.06
N LYS A 8 -10.40 -2.14 5.17
CA LYS A 8 -10.87 -2.68 6.46
C LYS A 8 -10.76 -4.20 6.54
N THR A 9 -10.77 -4.86 5.39
CA THR A 9 -10.75 -6.31 5.26
C THR A 9 -9.60 -6.74 4.36
N GLU A 10 -9.21 -8.01 4.41
CA GLU A 10 -8.21 -8.57 3.49
C GLU A 10 -8.67 -8.42 2.03
N ALA A 11 -9.97 -8.49 1.75
CA ALA A 11 -10.51 -8.30 0.40
C ALA A 11 -10.33 -6.85 -0.11
N ASP A 12 -10.38 -5.85 0.78
CA ASP A 12 -10.05 -4.48 0.42
C ASP A 12 -8.55 -4.34 0.13
N TYR A 13 -7.73 -4.98 0.96
CA TYR A 13 -6.28 -5.01 0.81
C TYR A 13 -5.87 -5.66 -0.53
N ASP A 14 -6.39 -6.85 -0.85
CA ASP A 14 -6.12 -7.55 -2.11
C ASP A 14 -6.52 -6.70 -3.33
N TRP A 15 -7.64 -5.98 -3.24
CA TRP A 15 -8.05 -5.03 -4.27
C TRP A 15 -7.05 -3.89 -4.43
N ALA A 16 -6.56 -3.32 -3.33
CA ALA A 16 -5.58 -2.22 -3.37
C ALA A 16 -4.25 -2.69 -3.96
N ILE A 17 -3.81 -3.90 -3.60
CA ILE A 17 -2.62 -4.54 -4.17
C ILE A 17 -2.79 -4.75 -5.68
N ALA A 18 -3.91 -5.31 -6.11
CA ALA A 18 -4.18 -5.53 -7.53
C ALA A 18 -4.19 -4.22 -8.33
N GLU A 19 -4.74 -3.13 -7.77
CA GLU A 19 -4.77 -1.83 -8.44
C GLU A 19 -3.38 -1.16 -8.46
N ILE A 20 -2.64 -1.17 -7.35
CA ILE A 20 -1.34 -0.49 -7.28
C ILE A 20 -0.29 -1.19 -8.15
N THR A 21 -0.32 -2.52 -8.27
CA THR A 21 0.64 -3.29 -9.07
C THR A 21 0.61 -2.90 -10.56
N ARG A 22 -0.53 -2.43 -11.08
CA ARG A 22 -0.67 -2.01 -12.49
C ARG A 22 0.23 -0.82 -12.83
N TYR A 23 0.52 0.02 -11.83
CA TYR A 23 1.41 1.17 -11.98
C TYR A 23 2.89 0.80 -12.03
N PHE A 24 3.27 -0.45 -11.70
CA PHE A 24 4.65 -0.90 -11.85
C PHE A 24 4.97 -1.31 -13.30
N GLU A 25 3.95 -1.73 -14.05
CA GLU A 25 4.06 -1.99 -15.49
C GLU A 25 3.93 -0.69 -16.30
N ASN A 26 3.06 0.22 -15.84
CA ASN A 26 2.78 1.49 -16.48
C ASN A 26 2.92 2.60 -15.44
N GLU A 27 4.15 3.05 -15.23
CA GLU A 27 4.46 4.09 -14.25
C GLU A 27 3.68 5.37 -14.55
N PRO A 28 2.92 5.91 -13.59
CA PRO A 28 2.15 7.12 -13.81
C PRO A 28 3.07 8.35 -13.84
N GLU A 29 2.73 9.31 -14.69
CA GLU A 29 3.46 10.58 -14.71
C GLU A 29 3.34 11.33 -13.37
N ALA A 30 4.44 11.91 -12.91
CA ALA A 30 4.47 12.70 -11.69
C ALA A 30 3.51 13.90 -11.79
N GLY A 31 2.68 14.10 -10.77
CA GLY A 31 1.68 15.17 -10.73
C GLY A 31 0.40 14.90 -11.53
N SER A 32 0.30 13.75 -12.22
CA SER A 32 -0.93 13.32 -12.86
C SER A 32 -1.98 12.85 -11.84
N SER A 33 -3.23 12.74 -12.28
CA SER A 33 -4.30 12.16 -11.45
C SER A 33 -4.03 10.70 -11.09
N GLU A 34 -3.34 9.95 -11.96
CA GLU A 34 -2.94 8.57 -11.70
C GLU A 34 -1.80 8.50 -10.69
N GLY A 35 -0.84 9.42 -10.74
CA GLY A 35 0.21 9.56 -9.73
C GLY A 35 -0.38 9.85 -8.34
N GLY A 36 -1.33 10.79 -8.27
CA GLY A 36 -2.05 11.05 -7.02
C GLY A 36 -2.84 9.83 -6.51
N ARG A 37 -3.38 9.00 -7.41
CA ARG A 37 -4.04 7.74 -7.04
C ARG A 37 -3.03 6.71 -6.52
N PHE A 38 -1.86 6.57 -7.15
CA PHE A 38 -0.79 5.70 -6.69
C PHE A 38 -0.36 6.05 -5.26
N ASP A 39 -0.11 7.34 -4.99
CA ASP A 39 0.29 7.82 -3.66
C ASP A 39 -0.74 7.46 -2.58
N VAL A 40 -2.03 7.65 -2.87
CA VAL A 40 -3.11 7.33 -1.93
C VAL A 40 -3.20 5.82 -1.69
N LEU A 41 -3.11 5.00 -2.73
CA LEU A 41 -3.12 3.54 -2.58
C LEU A 41 -1.94 3.05 -1.73
N ALA A 42 -0.73 3.57 -1.97
CA ALA A 42 0.45 3.22 -1.21
C ALA A 42 0.30 3.58 0.29
N ALA A 43 -0.22 4.77 0.59
CA ALA A 43 -0.47 5.20 1.95
C ALA A 43 -1.51 4.34 2.68
N LEU A 44 -2.60 3.96 1.99
CA LEU A 44 -3.64 3.09 2.54
C LEU A 44 -3.13 1.68 2.82
N ILE A 45 -2.37 1.10 1.88
CA ILE A 45 -1.74 -0.22 2.02
C ILE A 45 -0.83 -0.22 3.25
N LYS A 46 0.08 0.76 3.34
CA LYS A 46 0.97 0.88 4.50
C LYS A 46 0.21 0.97 5.82
N ALA A 47 -0.82 1.81 5.89
CA ALA A 47 -1.60 1.96 7.12
C ALA A 47 -2.32 0.67 7.51
N TYR A 48 -2.83 -0.09 6.53
CA TYR A 48 -3.43 -1.40 6.77
C TYR A 48 -2.39 -2.39 7.33
N GLU A 49 -1.24 -2.52 6.65
CA GLU A 49 -0.16 -3.42 7.05
C GLU A 49 0.40 -3.08 8.44
N ASP A 50 0.65 -1.80 8.75
CA ASP A 50 1.17 -1.37 10.06
C ASP A 50 0.24 -1.79 11.22
N THR A 51 -1.07 -1.83 10.98
CA THR A 51 -2.05 -2.27 12.00
C THR A 51 -2.20 -3.79 12.09
N ARG A 52 -2.00 -4.49 10.97
CA ARG A 52 -2.32 -5.92 10.81
C ARG A 52 -1.11 -6.82 11.04
N TYR A 53 0.05 -6.37 10.56
CA TYR A 53 1.34 -7.04 10.62
C TYR A 53 2.35 -6.12 11.30
N PRO A 54 2.14 -5.79 12.59
CA PRO A 54 3.10 -4.97 13.31
C PRO A 54 4.45 -5.67 13.25
N ILE A 55 5.48 -4.94 12.78
CA ILE A 55 6.85 -5.44 12.80
C ILE A 55 7.16 -5.71 14.28
N ALA A 56 7.25 -6.99 14.64
CA ALA A 56 7.82 -7.36 15.93
C ALA A 56 9.19 -6.69 15.97
N ALA A 57 9.43 -5.83 16.97
CA ALA A 57 10.73 -5.21 17.14
C ALA A 57 11.77 -6.33 17.07
N SER A 58 12.57 -6.34 15.99
CA SER A 58 13.67 -7.27 15.86
C SER A 58 14.46 -7.16 17.16
N ASP A 59 14.62 -8.27 17.87
CA ASP A 59 15.50 -8.37 19.02
C ASP A 59 16.95 -8.29 18.51
N SER A 60 17.33 -7.12 18.01
CA SER A 60 18.67 -6.82 17.50
C SER A 60 19.66 -6.57 18.64
N ALA A 61 19.47 -7.23 19.80
CA ALA A 61 20.44 -7.28 20.88
C ALA A 61 21.45 -8.44 20.75
N ALA A 62 21.41 -9.23 19.68
CA ALA A 62 22.30 -10.38 19.45
C ALA A 62 23.39 -10.14 18.40
N MET A 63 23.90 -8.91 18.26
CA MET A 63 25.20 -8.66 17.61
C MET A 63 26.05 -7.83 18.57
N ARG A 64 26.58 -8.48 19.60
CA ARG A 64 27.72 -8.02 20.40
C ARG A 64 28.95 -8.78 19.98
#